data_AF-A0A7Y5SCF1-F1
#
_entry.id   AF-A0A7Y5SCF1-F1
#
_cell.length_a   1.000
_cell.length_b   1.000
_cell.length_c   1.000
_cell.angle_alpha   90.00
_cell.angle_beta   90.00
_cell.angle_gamma   90.00
#
_symmetry.space_group_name_H-M   'P 1'
#
loop_
_entity.id
_entity.type
_entity.pdbx_description
1 polymer ?
#
loop_
_entity_poly.entity_id
_entity_poly.type
_entity_poly.pdbx_seq_one_letter_code
_entity_poly.pdbx_strand_id
1 'polypeptide(L)'
;MTLATAESALTRSFGRIRRIIPVPVTILDHAGILRAYDDDCIRRGVLYTDPRTGATRPWRRGDADPGIEGFALVDSSRIYVQSDTVLPTATAHELLHANTARDFRGAVGEAINEGTTEHLAIKALTAAGLPTEGPTGARAYPDQVTAVQQLIRVVGEDTLTEAYFGGAATLVSAYEALMPHTFALLRGTGSLDTAHMAALLVPRTAAQKVALIRARLATIPTAADCAAIRAICNSDAADIPAIRAGVFADINRVVTDRLDAGPSPLNREVIGMLRSLPCADRAALSGPLVFRVLPRVSDNSTGADFTAIRDLCERDPAGVPTVRAVVAPAITGLANERLNGWVSDADLDFITALYRLPVADQASMRASLGPRTSELWSLGQRMRLRVLLAGGR
;
A
#
# COMPACT_ATOMS: atom_id res chain seq x y z
N MET A 1 -20.31 -14.91 -21.49
CA MET A 1 -19.67 -13.58 -21.64
C MET A 1 -18.60 -13.67 -22.71
N THR A 2 -18.31 -12.60 -23.48
CA THR A 2 -17.19 -12.63 -24.45
C THR A 2 -15.85 -12.32 -23.78
N LEU A 3 -14.74 -12.74 -24.38
CA LEU A 3 -13.40 -12.42 -23.91
C LEU A 3 -13.18 -10.90 -23.83
N ALA A 4 -13.55 -10.15 -24.86
CA ALA A 4 -13.38 -8.70 -24.89
C ALA A 4 -14.14 -7.99 -23.76
N THR A 5 -15.35 -8.45 -23.43
CA THR A 5 -16.11 -7.92 -22.29
C THR A 5 -15.40 -8.20 -20.96
N ALA A 6 -14.91 -9.44 -20.77
CA ALA A 6 -14.19 -9.85 -19.57
C ALA A 6 -12.89 -9.03 -19.39
N GLU A 7 -12.08 -8.94 -20.45
CA GLU A 7 -10.83 -8.18 -20.48
C GLU A 7 -11.06 -6.70 -20.16
N SER A 8 -12.10 -6.09 -20.74
CA SER A 8 -12.44 -4.69 -20.49
C SER A 8 -12.83 -4.45 -19.03
N ALA A 9 -13.66 -5.33 -18.46
CA ALA A 9 -14.06 -5.24 -17.05
C ALA A 9 -12.86 -5.38 -16.09
N LEU A 10 -11.98 -6.35 -16.35
CA LEU A 10 -10.78 -6.58 -15.56
C LEU A 10 -9.76 -5.44 -15.70
N THR A 11 -9.54 -4.95 -16.92
CA THR A 11 -8.61 -3.83 -17.18
C THR A 11 -9.08 -2.56 -16.50
N ARG A 12 -10.39 -2.28 -16.51
CA ARG A 12 -10.94 -1.11 -15.80
C ARG A 12 -10.72 -1.21 -14.29
N SER A 13 -10.94 -2.39 -13.73
CA SER A 13 -10.88 -2.62 -12.28
C SER A 13 -9.44 -2.71 -11.75
N PHE A 14 -8.55 -3.38 -12.49
CA PHE A 14 -7.22 -3.76 -12.01
C PHE A 14 -6.07 -3.25 -12.88
N GLY A 15 -6.34 -2.55 -13.99
CA GLY A 15 -5.33 -2.06 -14.93
C GLY A 15 -4.30 -1.08 -14.33
N ARG A 16 -4.62 -0.46 -13.19
CA ARG A 16 -3.67 0.37 -12.41
C ARG A 16 -2.66 -0.46 -11.60
N ILE A 17 -3.00 -1.71 -11.29
CA ILE A 17 -2.17 -2.65 -10.51
C ILE A 17 -1.41 -3.57 -11.46
N ARG A 18 -2.12 -4.12 -12.45
CA ARG A 18 -1.59 -5.08 -13.42
C ARG A 18 -2.16 -4.82 -14.79
N ARG A 19 -1.30 -4.74 -15.81
CA ARG A 19 -1.75 -4.82 -17.20
C ARG A 19 -2.33 -6.22 -17.43
N ILE A 20 -3.64 -6.28 -17.66
CA ILE A 20 -4.32 -7.52 -18.05
C ILE A 20 -3.86 -7.90 -19.45
N ILE A 21 -3.31 -9.10 -19.58
CA ILE A 21 -2.88 -9.67 -20.85
C ILE A 21 -4.03 -10.53 -21.37
N PRO A 22 -4.58 -10.23 -22.57
CA PRO A 22 -5.60 -11.08 -23.17
C PRO A 22 -5.03 -12.45 -23.50
N VAL A 23 -5.83 -13.49 -23.26
CA VAL A 23 -5.50 -14.88 -23.60
C VAL A 23 -6.60 -15.44 -24.49
N PRO A 24 -6.27 -16.14 -25.59
CA PRO A 24 -7.28 -16.78 -26.44
C PRO A 24 -8.22 -17.70 -25.64
N VAL A 25 -9.52 -17.53 -25.82
CA VAL A 25 -10.56 -18.36 -25.18
C VAL A 25 -11.13 -19.34 -26.20
N THR A 26 -11.16 -20.62 -25.85
CA THR A 26 -11.84 -21.67 -26.61
C THR A 26 -13.05 -22.14 -25.80
N ILE A 27 -14.23 -22.06 -26.38
CA ILE A 27 -15.46 -22.57 -25.76
C ILE A 27 -15.66 -24.01 -26.24
N LEU A 28 -15.81 -24.95 -25.32
CA LEU A 28 -15.99 -26.38 -25.61
C LEU A 28 -17.23 -26.91 -24.89
N ASP A 29 -17.81 -27.99 -25.41
CA ASP A 29 -18.81 -28.78 -24.68
C ASP A 29 -18.17 -29.48 -23.46
N HIS A 30 -19.01 -30.00 -22.55
CA HIS A 30 -18.52 -30.67 -21.35
C HIS A 30 -17.53 -31.81 -21.64
N ALA A 31 -17.79 -32.62 -22.67
CA ALA A 31 -16.86 -33.70 -23.04
C ALA A 31 -15.53 -33.16 -23.60
N GLY A 32 -15.56 -32.04 -24.33
CA GLY A 32 -14.40 -31.38 -24.89
C GLY A 32 -13.50 -30.77 -23.82
N ILE A 33 -14.07 -30.09 -22.82
CA ILE A 33 -13.28 -29.50 -21.74
C ILE A 33 -12.57 -30.57 -20.90
N LEU A 34 -13.24 -31.68 -20.57
CA LEU A 34 -12.64 -32.81 -19.84
C LEU A 34 -11.44 -33.39 -20.60
N ARG A 35 -11.59 -33.63 -21.90
CA ARG A 35 -10.49 -34.13 -22.75
C ARG A 35 -9.33 -33.14 -22.81
N ALA A 36 -9.62 -31.85 -22.97
CA ALA A 36 -8.59 -30.82 -23.01
C ALA A 36 -7.82 -30.74 -21.68
N TYR A 37 -8.53 -30.87 -20.55
CA TYR A 37 -7.91 -30.86 -19.22
C TYR A 37 -7.03 -32.08 -19.00
N ASP A 38 -7.51 -33.28 -19.35
CA ASP A 38 -6.71 -34.50 -19.29
C ASP A 38 -5.44 -34.39 -20.12
N ASP A 39 -5.54 -33.89 -21.35
CA ASP A 39 -4.38 -33.71 -22.23
C ASP A 39 -3.37 -32.70 -21.63
N ASP A 40 -3.81 -31.62 -20.96
CA ASP A 40 -2.92 -30.70 -20.24
C ASP A 40 -2.22 -31.38 -19.04
N CYS A 41 -2.98 -32.08 -18.21
CA CYS A 41 -2.46 -32.81 -17.06
C CYS A 41 -1.43 -33.88 -17.45
N ILE A 42 -1.72 -34.65 -18.50
CA ILE A 42 -0.79 -35.65 -19.06
C ILE A 42 0.48 -34.98 -19.57
N ARG A 43 0.36 -33.91 -20.36
CA ARG A 43 1.51 -33.16 -20.91
C ARG A 43 2.43 -32.64 -19.80
N ARG A 44 1.85 -32.21 -18.68
CA ARG A 44 2.57 -31.69 -17.51
C ARG A 44 3.14 -32.77 -16.60
N GLY A 45 2.80 -34.04 -16.82
CA GLY A 45 3.18 -35.14 -15.94
C GLY A 45 2.55 -35.03 -14.55
N VAL A 46 1.33 -34.47 -14.45
CA VAL A 46 0.59 -34.40 -13.19
C VAL A 46 0.33 -35.82 -12.68
N LEU A 47 0.42 -36.00 -11.36
CA LEU A 47 0.01 -37.23 -10.70
C LEU A 47 -1.46 -37.10 -10.29
N TYR A 48 -2.25 -38.11 -10.64
CA TYR A 48 -3.59 -38.29 -10.12
C TYR A 48 -3.51 -38.97 -8.76
N THR A 49 -4.21 -38.40 -7.76
CA THR A 49 -4.41 -39.00 -6.44
C THR A 49 -5.86 -39.46 -6.34
N ASP A 50 -6.07 -40.76 -6.18
CA ASP A 50 -7.41 -41.31 -6.00
C ASP A 50 -8.00 -40.81 -4.67
N PRO A 51 -9.12 -40.05 -4.69
CA PRO A 51 -9.69 -39.48 -3.47
C PRO A 51 -10.21 -40.53 -2.48
N ARG A 52 -10.45 -41.78 -2.92
CA ARG A 52 -10.95 -42.86 -2.06
C ARG A 52 -9.82 -43.63 -1.39
N THR A 53 -8.70 -43.82 -2.08
CA THR A 53 -7.61 -44.69 -1.62
C THR A 53 -6.35 -43.93 -1.22
N GLY A 54 -6.23 -42.67 -1.65
CA GLY A 54 -5.01 -41.87 -1.51
C GLY A 54 -3.85 -42.34 -2.40
N ALA A 55 -4.07 -43.38 -3.23
CA ALA A 55 -3.03 -43.90 -4.11
C ALA A 55 -2.73 -42.89 -5.23
N THR A 56 -1.44 -42.68 -5.51
CA THR A 56 -0.98 -41.78 -6.56
C THR A 56 -0.53 -42.57 -7.80
N ARG A 57 -0.84 -42.06 -8.98
CA ARG A 57 -0.42 -42.62 -10.27
C ARG A 57 -0.28 -41.53 -11.34
N PRO A 58 0.40 -41.76 -12.47
CA PRO A 58 0.35 -40.83 -13.60
C PRO A 58 -1.09 -40.56 -14.04
N TRP A 59 -1.38 -39.30 -14.38
CA TRP A 59 -2.66 -38.89 -14.95
C TRP A 59 -2.96 -39.63 -16.26
N ARG A 60 -4.22 -39.94 -16.49
CA ARG A 60 -4.73 -40.60 -17.70
C ARG A 60 -6.03 -39.93 -18.15
N ARG A 61 -6.41 -40.14 -19.41
CA ARG A 61 -7.70 -39.66 -19.92
C ARG A 61 -8.85 -40.31 -19.12
N GLY A 62 -9.81 -39.49 -18.71
CA GLY A 62 -10.92 -39.85 -17.83
C GLY A 62 -10.70 -39.53 -16.35
N ASP A 63 -9.54 -38.96 -15.97
CA ASP A 63 -9.25 -38.58 -14.59
C ASP A 63 -9.75 -37.17 -14.23
N ALA A 64 -10.03 -36.34 -15.24
CA ALA A 64 -10.60 -35.01 -15.06
C ALA A 64 -11.91 -35.04 -14.24
N ASP A 65 -12.02 -34.08 -13.32
CA ASP A 65 -13.22 -33.90 -12.51
C ASP A 65 -14.40 -33.47 -13.41
N PRO A 66 -15.55 -34.17 -13.37
CA PRO A 66 -16.76 -33.76 -14.10
C PRO A 66 -17.33 -32.40 -13.64
N GLY A 67 -16.81 -31.79 -12.57
CA GLY A 67 -17.18 -30.45 -12.13
C GLY A 67 -16.42 -29.29 -12.80
N ILE A 68 -15.51 -29.55 -13.75
CA ILE A 68 -14.68 -28.49 -14.32
C ILE A 68 -15.46 -27.57 -15.26
N GLU A 69 -15.58 -26.28 -14.91
CA GLU A 69 -16.29 -25.27 -15.71
C GLU A 69 -15.35 -24.49 -16.65
N GLY A 70 -14.06 -24.47 -16.34
CA GLY A 70 -13.03 -23.71 -17.04
C GLY A 70 -11.63 -24.12 -16.58
N PHE A 71 -10.62 -23.84 -17.40
CA PHE A 71 -9.23 -23.79 -16.96
C PHE A 71 -8.35 -22.98 -17.91
N ALA A 72 -7.31 -22.35 -17.38
CA ALA A 72 -6.18 -21.83 -18.14
C ALA A 72 -5.06 -22.88 -18.28
N LEU A 73 -4.43 -22.97 -19.45
CA LEU A 73 -3.20 -23.76 -19.61
C LEU A 73 -2.09 -23.22 -18.70
N VAL A 74 -1.19 -24.08 -18.24
CA VAL A 74 -0.09 -23.71 -17.32
C VAL A 74 0.85 -22.63 -17.87
N ASP A 75 0.96 -22.51 -19.20
CA ASP A 75 1.76 -21.51 -19.89
C ASP A 75 0.95 -20.23 -20.21
N SER A 76 -0.30 -20.16 -19.75
CA SER A 76 -1.25 -19.07 -20.00
C SER A 76 -1.48 -18.78 -21.49
N SER A 77 -1.19 -19.73 -22.39
CA SER A 77 -1.34 -19.52 -23.84
C SER A 77 -2.79 -19.64 -24.33
N ARG A 78 -3.67 -20.26 -23.53
CA ARG A 78 -5.07 -20.48 -23.84
C ARG A 78 -5.91 -20.70 -22.60
N ILE A 79 -7.18 -20.30 -22.69
CA ILE A 79 -8.23 -20.59 -21.72
C ILE A 79 -9.29 -21.47 -22.40
N TYR A 80 -9.78 -22.47 -21.67
CA TYR A 80 -10.94 -23.27 -22.04
C TYR A 80 -12.10 -22.95 -21.11
N VAL A 81 -13.30 -22.77 -21.65
CA VAL A 81 -14.53 -22.54 -20.88
C VAL A 81 -15.60 -23.49 -21.38
N GLN A 82 -16.33 -24.11 -20.47
CA GLN A 82 -17.44 -25.01 -20.79
C GLN A 82 -18.65 -24.21 -21.32
N SER A 83 -19.28 -24.68 -22.40
CA SER A 83 -20.46 -24.06 -23.01
C SER A 83 -21.76 -24.31 -22.24
N ASP A 84 -21.83 -25.38 -21.46
CA ASP A 84 -23.09 -25.89 -20.92
C ASP A 84 -23.43 -25.29 -19.53
N THR A 85 -22.43 -24.75 -18.84
CA THR A 85 -22.52 -24.14 -17.50
C THR A 85 -21.83 -22.78 -17.49
N VAL A 86 -22.24 -21.87 -18.39
CA VAL A 86 -21.62 -20.54 -18.48
C VAL A 86 -22.09 -19.67 -17.31
N LEU A 87 -21.51 -19.89 -16.12
CA LEU A 87 -21.55 -18.87 -15.08
C LEU A 87 -20.97 -17.58 -15.66
N PRO A 88 -21.60 -16.42 -15.45
CA PRO A 88 -21.13 -15.17 -16.04
C PRO A 88 -19.68 -14.83 -15.67
N THR A 89 -19.19 -15.31 -14.54
CA THR A 89 -17.83 -15.09 -14.04
C THR A 89 -16.76 -15.94 -14.74
N ALA A 90 -17.11 -17.09 -15.32
CA ALA A 90 -16.14 -18.09 -15.81
C ALA A 90 -15.04 -17.51 -16.70
N THR A 91 -15.38 -16.72 -17.72
CA THR A 91 -14.37 -16.13 -18.62
C THR A 91 -13.44 -15.14 -17.90
N ALA A 92 -13.97 -14.34 -16.96
CA ALA A 92 -13.16 -13.41 -16.18
C ALA A 92 -12.30 -14.14 -15.14
N HIS A 93 -12.85 -15.18 -14.52
CA HIS A 93 -12.17 -16.07 -13.59
C HIS A 93 -10.93 -16.69 -14.24
N GLU A 94 -11.10 -17.37 -15.38
CA GLU A 94 -9.96 -18.00 -16.05
C GLU A 94 -8.94 -16.99 -16.59
N LEU A 95 -9.39 -15.80 -17.00
CA LEU A 95 -8.47 -14.74 -17.44
C LEU A 95 -7.66 -14.17 -16.27
N LEU A 96 -8.20 -14.17 -15.05
CA LEU A 96 -7.47 -13.80 -13.85
C LEU A 96 -6.40 -14.84 -13.51
N HIS A 97 -6.68 -16.15 -13.62
CA HIS A 97 -5.64 -17.19 -13.46
C HIS A 97 -4.46 -17.00 -14.42
N ALA A 98 -4.72 -16.62 -15.67
CA ALA A 98 -3.64 -16.34 -16.62
C ALA A 98 -2.80 -15.10 -16.27
N ASN A 99 -3.33 -14.20 -15.42
CA ASN A 99 -2.71 -12.93 -15.02
C ASN A 99 -2.22 -12.91 -13.55
N THR A 100 -2.45 -13.98 -12.79
CA THR A 100 -2.00 -14.12 -11.40
C THR A 100 -0.47 -14.22 -11.32
N ALA A 101 0.10 -13.83 -10.18
CA ALA A 101 1.51 -14.01 -9.92
C ALA A 101 1.85 -15.50 -9.85
N ARG A 102 2.96 -15.89 -10.50
CA ARG A 102 3.34 -17.30 -10.69
C ARG A 102 3.46 -18.09 -9.38
N ASP A 103 3.90 -17.43 -8.31
CA ASP A 103 4.09 -18.02 -6.99
C ASP A 103 2.80 -18.04 -6.15
N PHE A 104 1.76 -17.31 -6.55
CA PHE A 104 0.58 -17.08 -5.73
C PHE A 104 -0.11 -18.39 -5.34
N ARG A 105 -0.56 -19.17 -6.33
CA ARG A 105 -1.24 -20.45 -6.11
C ARG A 105 -0.44 -21.41 -5.23
N GLY A 106 0.85 -21.59 -5.51
CA GLY A 106 1.71 -22.50 -4.74
C GLY A 106 1.95 -22.03 -3.30
N ALA A 107 1.96 -20.72 -3.05
CA ALA A 107 2.15 -20.15 -1.73
C ALA A 107 0.85 -20.15 -0.91
N VAL A 108 -0.30 -19.83 -1.49
CA VAL A 108 -1.57 -19.65 -0.74
C VAL A 108 -2.44 -20.90 -0.69
N GLY A 109 -2.22 -21.86 -1.58
CA GLY A 109 -3.03 -23.07 -1.70
C GLY A 109 -4.27 -22.88 -2.57
N GLU A 110 -4.88 -23.99 -3.00
CA GLU A 110 -5.94 -24.01 -4.01
C GLU A 110 -7.18 -23.23 -3.58
N ALA A 111 -7.71 -23.48 -2.37
CA ALA A 111 -8.96 -22.86 -1.92
C ALA A 111 -8.88 -21.33 -1.86
N ILE A 112 -7.75 -20.78 -1.40
CA ILE A 112 -7.54 -19.32 -1.38
C ILE A 112 -7.28 -18.79 -2.79
N ASN A 113 -6.58 -19.54 -3.65
CA ASN A 113 -6.34 -19.17 -5.04
C ASN A 113 -7.66 -19.02 -5.82
N GLU A 114 -8.50 -20.05 -5.80
CA GLU A 114 -9.79 -20.07 -6.49
C GLU A 114 -10.77 -19.05 -5.90
N GLY A 115 -10.86 -18.98 -4.56
CA GLY A 115 -11.70 -17.98 -3.89
C GLY A 115 -11.29 -16.54 -4.18
N THR A 116 -9.99 -16.27 -4.31
CA THR A 116 -9.48 -14.92 -4.61
C THR A 116 -9.77 -14.58 -6.06
N THR A 117 -9.54 -15.53 -6.96
CA THR A 117 -9.83 -15.40 -8.39
C THR A 117 -11.32 -15.09 -8.60
N GLU A 118 -12.21 -15.86 -7.97
CA GLU A 118 -13.65 -15.64 -8.10
C GLU A 118 -14.11 -14.33 -7.45
N HIS A 119 -13.59 -13.99 -6.26
CA HIS A 119 -13.88 -12.70 -5.60
C HIS A 119 -13.52 -11.51 -6.50
N LEU A 120 -12.33 -11.53 -7.12
CA LEU A 120 -11.88 -10.47 -8.02
C LEU A 120 -12.68 -10.45 -9.33
N ALA A 121 -13.10 -11.60 -9.87
CA ALA A 121 -13.97 -11.69 -11.03
C ALA A 121 -15.34 -11.04 -10.76
N ILE A 122 -15.99 -11.42 -9.66
CA ILE A 122 -17.28 -10.85 -9.21
C ILE A 122 -17.16 -9.34 -9.06
N LYS A 123 -16.11 -8.86 -8.37
CA LYS A 123 -15.87 -7.43 -8.16
C LYS A 123 -15.75 -6.67 -9.48
N ALA A 124 -14.96 -7.17 -10.43
CA ALA A 124 -14.76 -6.50 -11.71
C ALA A 124 -16.03 -6.46 -12.56
N LEU A 125 -16.79 -7.56 -12.59
CA LEU A 125 -18.05 -7.63 -13.32
C LEU A 125 -19.13 -6.74 -12.70
N THR A 126 -19.25 -6.74 -11.37
CA THR A 126 -20.16 -5.83 -10.66
C THR A 126 -19.83 -4.37 -10.95
N ALA A 127 -18.55 -3.98 -10.89
CA ALA A 127 -18.11 -2.63 -11.23
C ALA A 127 -18.38 -2.25 -12.71
N ALA A 128 -18.51 -3.23 -13.60
CA ALA A 128 -18.89 -3.05 -15.00
C ALA A 128 -20.41 -3.09 -15.23
N GLY A 129 -21.23 -3.33 -14.20
CA GLY A 129 -22.68 -3.49 -14.33
C GLY A 129 -23.08 -4.80 -15.02
N LEU A 130 -22.25 -5.83 -14.94
CA LEU A 130 -22.45 -7.13 -15.56
C LEU A 130 -22.99 -8.16 -14.55
N PRO A 131 -23.78 -9.16 -14.98
CA PRO A 131 -24.23 -10.24 -14.11
C PRO A 131 -23.05 -11.02 -13.51
N THR A 132 -23.21 -11.46 -12.27
CA THR A 132 -22.24 -12.29 -11.54
C THR A 132 -22.80 -13.64 -11.10
N GLU A 133 -24.07 -13.90 -11.41
CA GLU A 133 -24.78 -15.13 -11.04
C GLU A 133 -25.41 -15.76 -12.28
N GLY A 134 -25.50 -17.08 -12.29
CA GLY A 134 -26.24 -17.80 -13.32
C GLY A 134 -27.75 -17.51 -13.27
N PRO A 135 -28.54 -17.97 -14.26
CA PRO A 135 -29.98 -17.71 -14.34
C PRO A 135 -30.79 -18.15 -13.11
N THR A 136 -30.25 -19.08 -12.32
CA THR A 136 -30.87 -19.62 -11.09
C THR A 136 -30.33 -18.97 -9.81
N GLY A 137 -29.48 -17.94 -9.90
CA GLY A 137 -28.75 -17.38 -8.77
C GLY A 137 -27.51 -18.18 -8.36
N ALA A 138 -27.14 -19.22 -9.12
CA ALA A 138 -25.95 -20.02 -8.87
C ALA A 138 -24.67 -19.17 -8.98
N ARG A 139 -23.72 -19.43 -8.08
CA ARG A 139 -22.39 -18.81 -8.04
C ARG A 139 -21.31 -19.88 -8.01
N ALA A 140 -20.16 -19.59 -8.61
CA ALA A 140 -19.00 -20.45 -8.49
C ALA A 140 -18.41 -20.30 -7.08
N TYR A 141 -17.93 -21.40 -6.50
CA TYR A 141 -17.07 -21.39 -5.31
C TYR A 141 -17.57 -20.56 -4.09
N PRO A 142 -18.85 -20.62 -3.69
CA PRO A 142 -19.40 -19.73 -2.67
C PRO A 142 -18.65 -19.81 -1.32
N ASP A 143 -18.22 -21.01 -0.93
CA ASP A 143 -17.48 -21.21 0.32
C ASP A 143 -16.05 -20.66 0.26
N GLN A 144 -15.37 -20.75 -0.89
CA GLN A 144 -14.02 -20.20 -1.08
C GLN A 144 -14.05 -18.68 -1.10
N VAL A 145 -15.05 -18.10 -1.79
CA VAL A 145 -15.28 -16.65 -1.77
C VAL A 145 -15.57 -16.17 -0.34
N THR A 146 -16.37 -16.92 0.43
CA THR A 146 -16.62 -16.60 1.84
C THR A 146 -15.34 -16.62 2.68
N ALA A 147 -14.50 -17.65 2.51
CA ALA A 147 -13.21 -17.72 3.20
C ALA A 147 -12.28 -16.57 2.80
N VAL A 148 -12.24 -16.19 1.53
CA VAL A 148 -11.45 -15.04 1.07
C VAL A 148 -11.99 -13.72 1.60
N GLN A 149 -13.30 -13.55 1.72
CA GLN A 149 -13.89 -12.37 2.38
C GLN A 149 -13.51 -12.30 3.86
N GLN A 150 -13.39 -13.43 4.56
CA GLN A 150 -12.86 -13.47 5.92
C GLN A 150 -11.37 -13.10 5.94
N LEU A 151 -10.56 -13.61 5.00
CA LEU A 151 -9.16 -13.23 4.86
C LEU A 151 -9.00 -11.73 4.58
N ILE A 152 -9.84 -11.15 3.73
CA ILE A 152 -9.89 -9.70 3.46
C ILE A 152 -10.13 -8.91 4.74
N ARG A 153 -10.98 -9.39 5.67
CA ARG A 153 -11.18 -8.73 6.98
C ARG A 153 -9.95 -8.81 7.88
N VAL A 154 -9.04 -9.75 7.64
CA VAL A 154 -7.77 -9.86 8.35
C VAL A 154 -6.73 -8.95 7.71
N VAL A 155 -6.47 -9.04 6.41
CA VAL A 155 -5.31 -8.39 5.78
C VAL A 155 -5.64 -7.15 4.95
N GLY A 156 -6.91 -6.86 4.71
CA GLY A 156 -7.37 -5.84 3.76
C GLY A 156 -7.41 -6.35 2.31
N GLU A 157 -8.36 -5.84 1.52
CA GLU A 157 -8.53 -6.26 0.12
C GLU A 157 -7.41 -5.78 -0.79
N ASP A 158 -6.87 -4.58 -0.53
CA ASP A 158 -5.74 -4.03 -1.31
C ASP A 158 -4.51 -4.94 -1.20
N THR A 159 -4.19 -5.41 0.02
CA THR A 159 -3.11 -6.37 0.27
C THR A 159 -3.30 -7.66 -0.51
N LEU A 160 -4.52 -8.22 -0.49
CA LEU A 160 -4.85 -9.44 -1.23
C LEU A 160 -4.70 -9.23 -2.75
N THR A 161 -5.21 -8.10 -3.26
CA THR A 161 -5.17 -7.78 -4.69
C THR A 161 -3.74 -7.52 -5.17
N GLU A 162 -2.95 -6.78 -4.41
CA GLU A 162 -1.53 -6.55 -4.68
C GLU A 162 -0.75 -7.88 -4.68
N ALA A 163 -1.02 -8.76 -3.72
CA ALA A 163 -0.39 -10.08 -3.67
C ALA A 163 -0.80 -10.98 -4.85
N TYR A 164 -2.07 -10.95 -5.23
CA TYR A 164 -2.59 -11.74 -6.36
C TYR A 164 -1.85 -11.45 -7.66
N PHE A 165 -1.55 -10.17 -7.93
CA PHE A 165 -0.87 -9.78 -9.17
C PHE A 165 0.65 -9.58 -9.03
N GLY A 166 1.14 -9.32 -7.83
CA GLY A 166 2.53 -8.94 -7.54
C GLY A 166 3.37 -10.00 -6.84
N GLY A 167 2.75 -11.06 -6.29
CA GLY A 167 3.41 -12.17 -5.61
C GLY A 167 2.89 -12.39 -4.19
N ALA A 168 2.86 -13.65 -3.76
CA ALA A 168 2.22 -14.04 -2.49
C ALA A 168 2.93 -13.51 -1.25
N ALA A 169 4.22 -13.16 -1.34
CA ALA A 169 5.00 -12.69 -0.21
C ALA A 169 4.33 -11.52 0.55
N THR A 170 3.66 -10.61 -0.17
CA THR A 170 2.91 -9.49 0.42
C THR A 170 1.79 -9.98 1.33
N LEU A 171 0.97 -10.92 0.85
CA LEU A 171 -0.13 -11.50 1.62
C LEU A 171 0.37 -12.32 2.81
N VAL A 172 1.35 -13.20 2.59
CA VAL A 172 1.91 -14.06 3.64
C VAL A 172 2.48 -13.21 4.76
N SER A 173 3.27 -12.19 4.42
CA SER A 173 3.88 -11.29 5.41
C SER A 173 2.84 -10.49 6.17
N ALA A 174 1.82 -9.97 5.48
CA ALA A 174 0.73 -9.23 6.10
C ALA A 174 -0.10 -10.11 7.06
N TYR A 175 -0.42 -11.33 6.65
CA TYR A 175 -1.14 -12.28 7.48
C TYR A 175 -0.31 -12.67 8.71
N GLU A 176 0.94 -13.09 8.52
CA GLU A 176 1.86 -13.48 9.60
C GLU A 176 2.14 -12.33 10.58
N ALA A 177 2.05 -11.07 10.13
CA ALA A 177 2.14 -9.92 11.01
C ALA A 177 0.99 -9.84 12.04
N LEU A 178 -0.20 -10.29 11.64
CA LEU A 178 -1.45 -10.27 12.42
C LEU A 178 -1.73 -11.59 13.13
N MET A 179 -1.35 -12.70 12.50
CA MET A 179 -1.61 -14.08 12.90
C MET A 179 -0.31 -14.89 12.78
N PRO A 180 0.62 -14.71 13.74
CA PRO A 180 1.95 -15.33 13.65
C PRO A 180 1.89 -16.85 13.70
N HIS A 181 2.70 -17.48 12.85
CA HIS A 181 2.92 -18.91 12.70
C HIS A 181 1.70 -19.74 12.28
N THR A 182 0.68 -19.12 11.68
CA THR A 182 -0.55 -19.83 11.28
C THR A 182 -0.80 -19.86 9.77
N PHE A 183 -0.01 -19.18 8.94
CA PHE A 183 -0.27 -19.17 7.49
C PHE A 183 -0.08 -20.57 6.88
N ALA A 184 0.90 -21.34 7.36
CA ALA A 184 1.10 -22.71 6.90
C ALA A 184 -0.11 -23.62 7.20
N LEU A 185 -0.81 -23.38 8.31
CA LEU A 185 -2.05 -24.08 8.66
C LEU A 185 -3.19 -23.64 7.73
N LEU A 186 -3.32 -22.33 7.49
CA LEU A 186 -4.30 -21.77 6.56
C LEU A 186 -4.14 -22.33 5.15
N ARG A 187 -2.90 -22.43 4.64
CA ARG A 187 -2.57 -23.03 3.35
C ARG A 187 -2.89 -24.53 3.30
N GLY A 188 -2.72 -25.22 4.42
CA GLY A 188 -2.82 -26.68 4.54
C GLY A 188 -4.25 -27.22 4.46
N THR A 189 -5.28 -26.38 4.48
CA THR A 189 -6.69 -26.77 4.37
C THR A 189 -7.07 -27.13 2.93
N GLY A 190 -6.30 -28.00 2.27
CA GLY A 190 -6.43 -28.33 0.84
C GLY A 190 -7.84 -28.77 0.39
N SER A 191 -8.68 -29.18 1.33
CA SER A 191 -10.14 -29.22 1.21
C SER A 191 -10.76 -28.12 2.07
N LEU A 192 -11.81 -27.45 1.58
CA LEU A 192 -12.62 -26.42 2.28
C LEU A 192 -13.13 -26.87 3.66
N ASP A 193 -12.27 -26.96 4.66
CA ASP A 193 -12.64 -27.04 6.06
C ASP A 193 -12.99 -25.62 6.50
N THR A 194 -14.20 -25.20 6.16
CA THR A 194 -14.70 -23.84 6.41
C THR A 194 -14.68 -23.50 7.89
N ALA A 195 -14.86 -24.48 8.78
CA ALA A 195 -14.78 -24.29 10.22
C ALA A 195 -13.33 -24.00 10.66
N HIS A 196 -12.35 -24.78 10.17
CA HIS A 196 -10.95 -24.55 10.46
C HIS A 196 -10.46 -23.21 9.89
N MET A 197 -10.81 -22.90 8.64
CA MET A 197 -10.49 -21.61 8.02
C MET A 197 -11.10 -20.45 8.82
N ALA A 198 -12.38 -20.53 9.22
CA ALA A 198 -13.03 -19.49 10.01
C ALA A 198 -12.31 -19.25 11.34
N ALA A 199 -11.80 -20.29 12.00
CA ALA A 199 -11.02 -20.16 13.22
C ALA A 199 -9.67 -19.46 13.00
N LEU A 200 -9.02 -19.68 11.86
CA LEU A 200 -7.75 -19.04 11.48
C LEU A 200 -7.91 -17.62 10.92
N LEU A 201 -9.13 -17.21 10.57
CA LEU A 201 -9.45 -15.94 9.92
C LEU A 201 -10.26 -14.99 10.82
N VAL A 202 -10.21 -15.18 12.14
CA VAL A 202 -10.80 -14.25 13.10
C VAL A 202 -9.99 -12.95 13.12
N PRO A 203 -10.57 -11.79 12.76
CA PRO A 203 -9.84 -10.53 12.80
C PRO A 203 -9.39 -10.18 14.21
N ARG A 204 -8.17 -9.65 14.33
CA ARG A 204 -7.67 -9.08 15.59
C ARG A 204 -8.50 -7.86 15.99
N THR A 205 -8.74 -7.67 17.28
CA THR A 205 -9.36 -6.43 17.78
C THR A 205 -8.38 -5.26 17.68
N ALA A 206 -8.88 -4.02 17.67
CA ALA A 206 -8.02 -2.82 17.74
C ALA A 206 -6.99 -2.89 18.88
N ALA A 207 -7.36 -3.36 20.07
CA ALA A 207 -6.46 -3.47 21.21
C ALA A 207 -5.32 -4.48 20.95
N GLN A 208 -5.62 -5.61 20.32
CA GLN A 208 -4.61 -6.60 19.92
C GLN A 208 -3.69 -6.03 18.83
N LYS A 209 -4.25 -5.31 17.85
CA LYS A 209 -3.47 -4.61 16.80
C LYS A 209 -2.52 -3.57 17.39
N VAL A 210 -2.97 -2.76 18.36
CA VAL A 210 -2.12 -1.81 19.10
C VAL A 210 -0.97 -2.54 19.79
N ALA A 211 -1.24 -3.65 20.49
CA ALA A 211 -0.20 -4.42 21.17
C ALA A 211 0.86 -4.96 20.19
N LEU A 212 0.43 -5.47 19.03
CA LEU A 212 1.32 -5.96 17.97
C LEU A 212 2.20 -4.84 17.37
N ILE A 213 1.64 -3.64 17.18
CA ILE A 213 2.41 -2.48 16.72
C ILE A 213 3.40 -2.05 17.79
N ARG A 214 2.98 -1.96 19.05
CA ARG A 214 3.85 -1.60 20.17
C ARG A 214 5.04 -2.54 20.32
N ALA A 215 4.82 -3.85 20.20
CA ALA A 215 5.89 -4.82 20.24
C ALA A 215 6.96 -4.56 19.17
N ARG A 216 6.54 -4.15 17.96
CA ARG A 216 7.46 -3.81 16.86
C ARG A 216 8.13 -2.45 17.04
N LEU A 217 7.43 -1.50 17.63
CA LEU A 217 7.98 -0.18 17.98
C LEU A 217 8.87 -0.21 19.23
N ALA A 218 8.87 -1.30 20.02
CA ALA A 218 9.67 -1.42 21.24
C ALA A 218 11.17 -1.33 20.96
N THR A 219 11.59 -1.69 19.74
CA THR A 219 12.93 -1.46 19.23
C THR A 219 12.89 -0.57 18.01
N ILE A 220 14.06 -0.27 17.45
CA ILE A 220 14.16 0.45 16.19
C ILE A 220 13.54 -0.41 15.07
N PRO A 221 12.45 0.04 14.41
CA PRO A 221 11.77 -0.77 13.41
C PRO A 221 12.67 -1.03 12.19
N THR A 222 12.66 -2.27 11.72
CA THR A 222 13.22 -2.69 10.44
C THR A 222 12.24 -2.41 9.29
N ALA A 223 12.67 -2.59 8.04
CA ALA A 223 11.77 -2.51 6.88
C ALA A 223 10.62 -3.54 6.98
N ALA A 224 10.90 -4.73 7.50
CA ALA A 224 9.88 -5.77 7.73
C ALA A 224 8.88 -5.34 8.80
N ASP A 225 9.33 -4.71 9.88
CA ASP A 225 8.44 -4.14 10.90
C ASP A 225 7.55 -3.04 10.33
N CYS A 226 8.11 -2.18 9.47
CA CYS A 226 7.35 -1.14 8.79
C CYS A 226 6.27 -1.73 7.87
N ALA A 227 6.60 -2.76 7.08
CA ALA A 227 5.63 -3.46 6.26
C ALA A 227 4.53 -4.11 7.10
N ALA A 228 4.90 -4.75 8.22
CA ALA A 228 3.96 -5.36 9.15
C ALA A 228 3.03 -4.33 9.82
N ILE A 229 3.57 -3.19 10.28
CA ILE A 229 2.77 -2.10 10.85
C ILE A 229 1.79 -1.56 9.82
N ARG A 230 2.21 -1.38 8.57
CA ARG A 230 1.32 -0.95 7.48
C ARG A 230 0.20 -1.95 7.25
N ALA A 231 0.52 -3.24 7.18
CA ALA A 231 -0.48 -4.31 7.03
C ALA A 231 -1.50 -4.29 8.19
N ILE A 232 -1.03 -4.13 9.43
CA ILE A 232 -1.92 -4.04 10.60
C ILE A 232 -2.86 -2.84 10.46
N CYS A 233 -2.35 -1.68 10.08
CA CYS A 233 -3.17 -0.46 9.92
C CYS A 233 -4.16 -0.52 8.74
N ASN A 234 -3.90 -1.36 7.73
CA ASN A 234 -4.76 -1.51 6.55
C ASN A 234 -5.84 -2.59 6.69
N SER A 235 -5.82 -3.37 7.79
CA SER A 235 -6.72 -4.52 7.99
C SER A 235 -8.20 -4.16 8.19
N ASP A 236 -8.50 -3.09 8.93
CA ASP A 236 -9.87 -2.59 9.14
C ASP A 236 -9.86 -1.07 9.37
N ALA A 237 -10.61 -0.34 8.54
CA ALA A 237 -10.73 1.11 8.65
C ALA A 237 -11.38 1.55 9.98
N ALA A 238 -12.26 0.73 10.56
CA ALA A 238 -12.94 1.03 11.82
C ALA A 238 -11.98 1.03 13.03
N ASP A 239 -10.89 0.27 12.95
CA ASP A 239 -9.90 0.18 14.02
C ASP A 239 -8.90 1.36 14.02
N ILE A 240 -8.80 2.10 12.92
CA ILE A 240 -7.79 3.16 12.74
C ILE A 240 -7.81 4.20 13.87
N PRO A 241 -8.97 4.73 14.32
CA PRO A 241 -9.00 5.70 15.41
C PRO A 241 -8.42 5.13 16.73
N ALA A 242 -8.76 3.89 17.06
CA ALA A 242 -8.29 3.22 18.28
C ALA A 242 -6.80 2.85 18.18
N ILE A 243 -6.36 2.36 17.02
CA ILE A 243 -4.94 2.11 16.74
C ILE A 243 -4.14 3.41 16.91
N ARG A 244 -4.59 4.49 16.27
CA ARG A 244 -3.97 5.82 16.35
C ARG A 244 -3.80 6.28 17.78
N ALA A 245 -4.88 6.26 18.57
CA ALA A 245 -4.84 6.65 19.98
C ALA A 245 -3.85 5.77 20.78
N GLY A 246 -3.81 4.47 20.48
CA GLY A 246 -2.95 3.51 21.17
C GLY A 246 -1.46 3.65 20.88
N VAL A 247 -1.04 3.98 19.65
CA VAL A 247 0.38 3.90 19.26
C VAL A 247 1.07 5.27 19.07
N PHE A 248 0.33 6.37 19.21
CA PHE A 248 0.85 7.72 18.93
C PHE A 248 2.12 8.07 19.74
N ALA A 249 2.12 7.79 21.04
CA ALA A 249 3.27 8.05 21.90
C ALA A 249 4.50 7.23 21.48
N ASP A 250 4.29 5.96 21.13
CA ASP A 250 5.35 5.05 20.69
C ASP A 250 5.98 5.51 19.37
N ILE A 251 5.14 5.94 18.43
CA ILE A 251 5.57 6.51 17.15
C ILE A 251 6.42 7.76 17.38
N ASN A 252 5.96 8.70 18.20
CA ASN A 252 6.69 9.94 18.47
C ASN A 252 8.05 9.68 19.13
N ARG A 253 8.12 8.69 20.02
CA ARG A 253 9.39 8.24 20.60
C ARG A 253 10.32 7.70 19.53
N VAL A 254 9.87 6.76 18.69
CA VAL A 254 10.72 6.18 17.63
C VAL A 254 11.21 7.25 16.64
N VAL A 255 10.35 8.18 16.24
CA VAL A 255 10.75 9.30 15.38
C VAL A 255 11.80 10.18 16.06
N THR A 256 11.61 10.49 17.34
CA THR A 256 12.53 11.28 18.15
C THR A 256 13.90 10.61 18.23
N ASP A 257 13.94 9.34 18.63
CA ASP A 257 15.18 8.55 18.76
C ASP A 257 15.94 8.51 17.42
N ARG A 258 15.21 8.38 16.30
CA ARG A 258 15.79 8.35 14.95
C ARG A 258 16.30 9.69 14.47
N LEU A 259 15.58 10.77 14.76
CA LEU A 259 16.06 12.12 14.45
C LEU A 259 17.37 12.35 15.19
N ASP A 260 17.44 12.02 16.47
CA ASP A 260 18.63 12.22 17.29
C ASP A 260 19.84 11.43 16.74
N ALA A 261 19.63 10.22 16.19
CA ALA A 261 20.67 9.38 15.56
C ALA A 261 21.24 9.88 14.20
N GLY A 262 20.68 10.93 13.59
CA GLY A 262 21.16 11.47 12.31
C GLY A 262 20.46 10.88 11.06
N PRO A 263 20.61 11.50 9.87
CA PRO A 263 19.87 11.11 8.66
C PRO A 263 20.29 9.73 8.14
N SER A 264 19.32 8.85 7.90
CA SER A 264 19.52 7.56 7.23
C SER A 264 18.38 7.28 6.22
N PRO A 265 18.58 6.43 5.21
CA PRO A 265 17.51 5.99 4.30
C PRO A 265 16.31 5.37 5.05
N LEU A 266 16.59 4.60 6.10
CA LEU A 266 15.59 3.96 6.94
C LEU A 266 14.76 4.98 7.73
N ASN A 267 15.34 6.12 8.13
CA ASN A 267 14.57 7.20 8.77
C ASN A 267 13.54 7.81 7.80
N ARG A 268 13.88 7.96 6.52
CA ARG A 268 12.94 8.45 5.50
C ARG A 268 11.80 7.46 5.27
N GLU A 269 12.08 6.17 5.27
CA GLU A 269 11.08 5.12 5.10
C GLU A 269 10.14 5.03 6.32
N VAL A 270 10.67 5.03 7.54
CA VAL A 270 9.86 5.04 8.78
C VAL A 270 8.98 6.30 8.84
N ILE A 271 9.56 7.48 8.60
CA ILE A 271 8.78 8.74 8.58
C ILE A 271 7.76 8.74 7.44
N GLY A 272 8.12 8.24 6.27
CA GLY A 272 7.23 8.12 5.11
C GLY A 272 6.05 7.20 5.39
N MET A 273 6.30 6.03 5.98
CA MET A 273 5.27 5.08 6.42
C MET A 273 4.33 5.73 7.43
N LEU A 274 4.87 6.36 8.48
CA LEU A 274 4.07 7.04 9.51
C LEU A 274 3.20 8.16 8.93
N ARG A 275 3.66 8.81 7.86
CA ARG A 275 2.91 9.83 7.11
C ARG A 275 1.91 9.24 6.12
N SER A 276 2.13 8.02 5.64
CA SER A 276 1.27 7.33 4.66
C SER A 276 0.18 6.47 5.30
N LEU A 277 0.29 6.18 6.59
CA LEU A 277 -0.82 5.65 7.35
C LEU A 277 -2.03 6.59 7.11
N PRO A 278 -3.27 6.08 6.94
CA PRO A 278 -4.47 6.89 6.68
C PRO A 278 -4.81 7.94 7.76
N CYS A 279 -3.92 8.16 8.72
CA CYS A 279 -3.93 9.25 9.68
C CYS A 279 -3.50 10.58 9.02
N ALA A 280 -4.47 11.33 8.53
CA ALA A 280 -4.26 12.74 8.23
C ALA A 280 -5.52 13.53 8.63
N ASP A 281 -5.77 13.67 9.92
CA ASP A 281 -5.54 14.98 10.50
C ASP A 281 -4.03 15.29 10.68
N ARG A 282 -3.41 15.74 9.57
CA ARG A 282 -1.97 16.10 9.52
C ARG A 282 -1.60 17.15 10.56
N ALA A 283 -2.57 17.96 11.00
CA ALA A 283 -2.41 19.00 12.01
C ALA A 283 -1.93 18.47 13.38
N ALA A 284 -2.33 17.26 13.76
CA ALA A 284 -1.95 16.68 15.06
C ALA A 284 -0.53 16.07 15.06
N LEU A 285 -0.06 15.58 13.91
CA LEU A 285 1.30 15.07 13.73
C LEU A 285 2.30 16.20 13.44
N SER A 286 1.85 17.32 12.89
CA SER A 286 2.72 18.43 12.54
C SER A 286 3.23 19.18 13.77
N GLY A 287 2.48 19.30 14.87
CA GLY A 287 2.94 20.01 16.07
C GLY A 287 4.33 19.55 16.55
N PRO A 288 4.48 18.35 17.16
CA PRO A 288 5.75 17.91 17.75
C PRO A 288 6.88 17.63 16.75
N LEU A 289 6.54 17.20 15.52
CA LEU A 289 7.49 16.78 14.49
C LEU A 289 8.05 18.00 13.72
N VAL A 290 7.27 19.07 13.54
CA VAL A 290 7.76 20.37 13.03
C VAL A 290 8.72 21.01 14.04
N PHE A 291 8.48 20.88 15.35
CA PHE A 291 9.37 21.43 16.39
C PHE A 291 10.81 20.87 16.39
N ARG A 292 11.07 19.67 15.84
CA ARG A 292 12.42 19.05 15.83
C ARG A 292 13.13 18.96 14.48
N VAL A 293 12.45 19.18 13.36
CA VAL A 293 13.13 19.32 12.05
C VAL A 293 13.78 20.71 11.92
N LEU A 294 13.21 21.73 12.57
CA LEU A 294 13.68 23.11 12.48
C LEU A 294 15.01 23.43 13.19
N PRO A 295 15.35 22.84 14.36
CA PRO A 295 16.63 23.11 15.03
C PRO A 295 17.86 22.59 14.27
N ARG A 296 17.70 21.75 13.23
CA ARG A 296 18.83 21.22 12.44
C ARG A 296 19.07 21.98 11.13
N VAL A 297 18.33 23.07 10.91
CA VAL A 297 18.56 23.97 9.77
C VAL A 297 19.80 24.86 10.01
N SER A 298 20.34 24.89 11.24
CA SER A 298 21.35 25.87 11.68
C SER A 298 22.76 25.69 11.10
N ASP A 299 23.19 24.48 10.72
CA ASP A 299 24.64 24.29 10.52
C ASP A 299 25.06 23.89 9.09
N ASN A 300 24.17 23.37 8.24
CA ASN A 300 24.50 22.91 6.86
C ASN A 300 23.29 22.77 5.92
N SER A 301 22.19 23.50 6.17
CA SER A 301 20.96 23.35 5.38
C SER A 301 21.16 23.74 3.90
N THR A 302 20.72 22.85 3.00
CA THR A 302 20.74 23.08 1.55
C THR A 302 19.40 23.66 1.10
N GLY A 303 19.32 24.25 -0.10
CA GLY A 303 18.06 24.77 -0.67
C GLY A 303 16.89 23.77 -0.73
N ALA A 304 17.15 22.46 -0.55
CA ALA A 304 16.15 21.41 -0.53
C ALA A 304 15.23 21.46 0.70
N ASP A 305 15.73 21.85 1.87
CA ASP A 305 14.95 21.86 3.12
C ASP A 305 13.86 22.95 3.10
N PHE A 306 14.16 24.10 2.48
CA PHE A 306 13.21 25.20 2.33
C PHE A 306 12.14 24.93 1.27
N THR A 307 12.45 24.11 0.26
CA THR A 307 11.47 23.67 -0.74
C THR A 307 10.39 22.83 -0.07
N ALA A 308 10.76 21.94 0.86
CA ALA A 308 9.79 21.12 1.60
C ALA A 308 8.85 21.95 2.49
N ILE A 309 9.37 23.01 3.15
CA ILE A 309 8.53 23.92 3.95
C ILE A 309 7.57 24.68 3.06
N ARG A 310 8.05 25.22 1.92
CA ARG A 310 7.19 25.90 0.93
C ARG A 310 6.10 24.97 0.40
N ASP A 311 6.45 23.79 -0.05
CA ASP A 311 5.52 22.81 -0.61
C ASP A 311 4.46 22.39 0.42
N LEU A 312 4.83 22.29 1.71
CA LEU A 312 3.89 22.02 2.80
C LEU A 312 2.87 23.15 2.95
N CYS A 313 3.31 24.41 2.90
CA CYS A 313 2.45 25.58 3.05
C CYS A 313 1.53 25.78 1.83
N GLU A 314 2.01 25.46 0.63
CA GLU A 314 1.20 25.53 -0.60
C GLU A 314 0.12 24.44 -0.62
N ARG A 315 0.40 23.25 -0.07
CA ARG A 315 -0.54 22.13 -0.03
C ARG A 315 -1.56 22.21 1.11
N ASP A 316 -1.24 22.91 2.20
CA ASP A 316 -2.14 23.07 3.35
C ASP A 316 -2.16 24.53 3.85
N PRO A 317 -2.90 25.42 3.15
CA PRO A 317 -3.03 26.82 3.56
C PRO A 317 -3.65 27.00 4.95
N ALA A 318 -4.52 26.08 5.38
CA ALA A 318 -5.18 26.14 6.67
C ALA A 318 -4.21 25.88 7.84
N GLY A 319 -3.16 25.09 7.62
CA GLY A 319 -2.10 24.83 8.59
C GLY A 319 -1.06 25.96 8.72
N VAL A 320 -1.05 26.95 7.82
CA VAL A 320 -0.03 28.01 7.75
C VAL A 320 0.13 28.81 9.05
N PRO A 321 -0.92 29.21 9.80
CA PRO A 321 -0.76 29.95 11.06
C PRO A 321 0.03 29.15 12.11
N THR A 322 -0.26 27.86 12.25
CA THR A 322 0.42 26.96 13.19
C THR A 322 1.88 26.75 12.77
N VAL A 323 2.13 26.53 11.47
CA VAL A 323 3.49 26.42 10.95
C VAL A 323 4.26 27.72 11.13
N ARG A 324 3.64 28.89 10.84
CA ARG A 324 4.25 30.22 11.03
C ARG A 324 4.65 30.47 12.49
N ALA A 325 3.79 30.17 13.46
CA ALA A 325 4.08 30.39 14.88
C ALA A 325 5.34 29.64 15.35
N VAL A 326 5.65 28.51 14.72
CA VAL A 326 6.80 27.67 15.06
C VAL A 326 8.04 27.98 14.22
N VAL A 327 7.85 28.23 12.92
CA VAL A 327 8.93 28.38 11.93
C VAL A 327 9.49 29.80 11.88
N ALA A 328 8.66 30.82 12.12
CA ALA A 328 9.08 32.22 11.96
C ALA A 328 10.26 32.65 12.87
N PRO A 329 10.33 32.25 14.16
CA PRO A 329 11.50 32.55 14.99
C PRO A 329 12.79 31.92 14.46
N ALA A 330 12.72 30.67 13.98
CA ALA A 330 13.88 29.96 13.42
C ALA A 330 14.37 30.60 12.12
N ILE A 331 13.45 30.98 11.22
CA ILE A 331 13.78 31.73 10.00
C ILE A 331 14.51 33.03 10.34
N THR A 332 14.02 33.75 11.36
CA THR A 332 14.62 35.01 11.80
C THR A 332 16.01 34.78 12.41
N GLY A 333 16.21 33.73 13.21
CA GLY A 333 17.51 33.33 13.75
C GLY A 333 18.54 33.05 12.66
N LEU A 334 18.21 32.19 11.70
CA LEU A 334 19.08 31.84 10.55
C LEU A 334 19.48 33.06 9.72
N ALA A 335 18.53 33.98 9.49
CA ALA A 335 18.82 35.20 8.75
C ALA A 335 19.83 36.10 9.51
N ASN A 336 19.73 36.18 10.85
CA ASN A 336 20.70 36.93 11.65
C ASN A 336 22.08 36.28 11.67
N GLU A 337 22.15 34.95 11.78
CA GLU A 337 23.41 34.21 11.74
C GLU A 337 24.17 34.48 10.44
N ARG A 338 23.47 34.50 9.31
CA ARG A 338 24.05 34.80 7.98
C ARG A 338 24.53 36.24 7.81
N LEU A 339 24.04 37.15 8.64
CA LEU A 339 24.53 38.53 8.65
C LEU A 339 25.71 38.72 9.61
N ASN A 340 26.07 37.73 10.45
CA ASN A 340 27.21 37.86 11.37
C ASN A 340 28.54 37.74 10.62
N GLY A 341 29.25 38.86 10.48
CA GLY A 341 30.60 38.89 9.88
C GLY A 341 30.60 39.34 8.42
N TRP A 342 31.48 38.75 7.60
CA TRP A 342 31.54 39.05 6.18
C TRP A 342 30.34 38.43 5.46
N VAL A 343 29.53 39.27 4.83
CA VAL A 343 28.31 38.85 4.12
C VAL A 343 28.62 38.75 2.63
N SER A 344 28.28 37.63 2.00
CA SER A 344 28.38 37.45 0.55
C SER A 344 27.05 37.77 -0.15
N ASP A 345 27.06 37.88 -1.48
CA ASP A 345 25.80 38.02 -2.24
C ASP A 345 24.91 36.76 -2.14
N ALA A 346 25.52 35.58 -1.94
CA ALA A 346 24.80 34.33 -1.73
C ALA A 346 24.03 34.32 -0.39
N ASP A 347 24.59 34.94 0.65
CA ASP A 347 23.89 35.09 1.95
C ASP A 347 22.67 36.01 1.80
N LEU A 348 22.76 37.06 0.99
CA LEU A 348 21.62 37.95 0.70
C LEU A 348 20.55 37.27 -0.17
N ASP A 349 20.94 36.42 -1.12
CA ASP A 349 20.01 35.58 -1.88
C ASP A 349 19.25 34.63 -0.97
N PHE A 350 19.97 34.00 -0.03
CA PHE A 350 19.39 33.12 0.98
C PHE A 350 18.39 33.84 1.88
N ILE A 351 18.76 35.00 2.43
CA ILE A 351 17.86 35.83 3.25
C ILE A 351 16.63 36.29 2.44
N THR A 352 16.82 36.62 1.16
CA THR A 352 15.71 36.97 0.25
C THR A 352 14.75 35.80 0.06
N ALA A 353 15.26 34.58 -0.10
CA ALA A 353 14.44 33.38 -0.22
C ALA A 353 13.65 33.11 1.07
N LEU A 354 14.30 33.21 2.23
CA LEU A 354 13.67 33.09 3.55
C LEU A 354 12.54 34.10 3.75
N TYR A 355 12.82 35.39 3.46
CA TYR A 355 11.87 36.49 3.65
C TYR A 355 10.60 36.36 2.79
N ARG A 356 10.69 35.63 1.68
CA ARG A 356 9.59 35.39 0.74
C ARG A 356 8.78 34.13 1.05
N LEU A 357 9.17 33.32 2.04
CA LEU A 357 8.38 32.16 2.44
C LEU A 357 7.02 32.60 2.99
N PRO A 358 5.90 31.93 2.65
CA PRO A 358 4.57 32.27 3.17
C PRO A 358 4.48 32.26 4.70
N VAL A 359 5.30 31.43 5.34
CA VAL A 359 5.39 31.28 6.80
C VAL A 359 6.33 32.27 7.47
N ALA A 360 7.09 33.07 6.71
CA ALA A 360 7.94 34.09 7.31
C ALA A 360 7.07 35.14 8.04
N ASP A 361 7.47 35.50 9.25
CA ASP A 361 6.97 36.70 9.91
C ASP A 361 7.81 37.89 9.42
N GLN A 362 7.36 38.50 8.33
CA GLN A 362 8.07 39.63 7.72
C GLN A 362 8.15 40.85 8.65
N ALA A 363 7.24 41.01 9.61
CA ALA A 363 7.33 42.10 10.57
C ALA A 363 8.48 41.83 11.56
N SER A 364 8.56 40.61 12.09
CA SER A 364 9.63 40.19 12.99
C SER A 364 11.00 40.17 12.29
N MET A 365 11.08 39.67 11.05
CA MET A 365 12.29 39.74 10.23
C MET A 365 12.71 41.19 9.95
N ARG A 366 11.79 42.11 9.64
CA ARG A 366 12.11 43.54 9.46
C ARG A 366 12.66 44.17 10.73
N ALA A 367 12.00 43.91 11.86
CA ALA A 367 12.44 44.41 13.16
C ALA A 367 13.85 43.90 13.52
N SER A 368 14.15 42.64 13.20
CA SER A 368 15.44 42.02 13.50
C SER A 368 16.56 42.40 12.53
N LEU A 369 16.29 42.42 11.22
CA LEU A 369 17.31 42.64 10.19
C LEU A 369 17.53 44.13 9.86
N GLY A 370 16.56 45.00 10.19
CA GLY A 370 16.65 46.44 9.97
C GLY A 370 17.91 47.06 10.59
N PRO A 371 18.16 46.88 11.91
CA PRO A 371 19.37 47.39 12.57
C PRO A 371 20.68 46.84 11.97
N ARG A 372 20.68 45.56 11.56
CA ARG A 372 21.84 44.90 10.93
C ARG A 372 22.26 45.54 9.61
N THR A 373 21.35 46.27 8.96
CA THR A 373 21.62 46.83 7.63
C THR A 373 22.73 47.89 7.65
N SER A 374 22.92 48.65 8.74
CA SER A 374 24.05 49.58 8.83
C SER A 374 25.41 48.88 9.01
N GLU A 375 25.41 47.61 9.41
CA GLU A 375 26.62 46.83 9.72
C GLU A 375 27.23 46.17 8.47
N LEU A 376 26.52 46.14 7.34
CA LEU A 376 27.04 45.55 6.11
C LEU A 376 28.09 46.44 5.46
N TRP A 377 29.17 45.80 5.00
CA TRP A 377 30.38 46.49 4.57
C TRP A 377 30.20 47.16 3.20
N SER A 378 29.45 46.54 2.28
CA SER A 378 29.20 47.07 0.94
C SER A 378 27.94 47.94 0.90
N LEU A 379 28.01 49.08 0.20
CA LEU A 379 26.83 49.91 -0.07
C LEU A 379 25.75 49.15 -0.87
N GLY A 380 26.17 48.29 -1.81
CA GLY A 380 25.24 47.48 -2.61
C GLY A 380 24.44 46.50 -1.76
N GLN A 381 25.10 45.83 -0.82
CA GLN A 381 24.46 44.91 0.13
C GLN A 381 23.47 45.61 1.04
N ARG A 382 23.84 46.79 1.56
CA ARG A 382 22.96 47.64 2.36
C ARG A 382 21.70 48.02 1.59
N MET A 383 21.87 48.46 0.34
CA MET A 383 20.73 48.88 -0.48
C MET A 383 19.82 47.70 -0.81
N ARG A 384 20.39 46.53 -1.12
CA ARG A 384 19.64 45.31 -1.40
C ARG A 384 18.80 44.85 -0.21
N LEU A 385 19.39 44.82 0.99
CA LEU A 385 18.65 44.46 2.20
C LEU A 385 17.58 45.51 2.52
N ARG A 386 17.86 46.82 2.38
CA ARG A 386 16.84 47.88 2.54
C ARG A 386 15.66 47.70 1.60
N VAL A 387 15.92 47.40 0.32
CA VAL A 387 14.85 47.17 -0.66
C VAL A 387 14.02 45.95 -0.29
N LEU A 388 14.66 44.84 0.14
CA LEU A 388 13.94 43.65 0.62
C LEU A 388 13.03 43.97 1.82
N LEU A 389 13.54 44.73 2.79
CA LEU A 389 12.80 45.09 4.01
C LEU A 389 11.77 46.20 3.80
N ALA A 390 11.92 47.05 2.78
CA ALA A 390 10.95 48.08 2.41
C ALA A 390 9.81 47.52 1.54
N GLY A 391 10.11 46.50 0.73
CA GLY A 391 9.16 45.80 -0.13
C GLY A 391 8.24 44.87 0.65
N GLY A 392 7.36 45.43 1.49
CA GLY A 392 6.12 44.75 1.86
C GLY A 392 5.31 44.56 0.58
N ARG A 393 4.91 43.32 0.30
CA ARG A 393 3.91 43.06 -0.75
C ARG A 393 2.57 43.65 -0.35
#